data_AF-A0A2U3C9Z4-F1
#
_entry.id   AF-A0A2U3C9Z4-F1
#
_cell.length_a   1.000
_cell.length_b   1.000
_cell.length_c   1.000
_cell.angle_alpha   90.00
_cell.angle_beta   90.00
_cell.angle_gamma   90.00
#
_symmetry.space_group_name_H-M   'P 1'
#
loop_
_entity.id
_entity.type
_entity.pdbx_description
1 polymer ?
#
loop_
_entity_poly.entity_id
_entity_poly.type
_entity_poly.pdbx_seq_one_letter_code
_entity_poly.pdbx_strand_id
1 'polypeptide(L)'
;MLRAILGANPDLMPTFFVLAVLFGVAAWRLSRGRTPTWTTVLFGVSLAAELTATLYPTGKHAAASYVCFYSYDFAAAFGDQQGLMNVAMYVPLGLFGVLALRKPLALLAGCLLLSATTETLQALIPHIGRACDSQDFVTNSAGAIAGVGAACLWISTRQRFLIPTRREAVWAVAPLAAGAVALAMVQRGVIQPQWEDTPLTDSHSSTQEALANRDAEALFGVHTKVVRVQDQAALAQVPELLLVTTDTGSFSVEWPSGQLNQGTLGFQPLPSTGGSDREARATADAFARRWFPRDAAGATSKVFRIDPTKARRIVEYRRYRASDGLLEPMRLDIEVDPGGHIVQFTSRNVPDPAVPAVKIARAQALAIAAKQNPGPVQAAFLLAQQEDGRWRPCWAVTVGAAGSPGTPVVIDAVTGQVVPPST
;
A
#
# COMPACT_ATOMS: atom_id res chain seq x y z
N MET A 1 -2.60 2.99 -20.78
CA MET A 1 -1.98 3.49 -19.54
C MET A 1 -1.57 4.96 -19.62
N LEU A 2 -0.62 5.38 -20.48
CA LEU A 2 -0.20 6.80 -20.60
C LEU A 2 -1.36 7.79 -20.81
N ARG A 3 -2.32 7.46 -21.67
CA ARG A 3 -3.51 8.29 -21.92
C ARG A 3 -4.41 8.45 -20.68
N ALA A 4 -4.47 7.43 -19.82
CA ALA A 4 -5.23 7.47 -18.57
C ALA A 4 -4.51 8.31 -17.52
N ILE A 5 -3.18 8.18 -17.41
CA ILE A 5 -2.35 8.99 -16.49
C ILE A 5 -2.43 10.48 -16.85
N LEU A 6 -2.27 10.80 -18.14
CA LEU A 6 -2.36 12.19 -18.63
C LEU A 6 -3.78 12.75 -18.56
N GLY A 7 -4.80 11.90 -18.73
CA GLY A 7 -6.19 12.28 -18.54
C GLY A 7 -6.54 12.58 -17.08
N ALA A 8 -5.94 11.85 -16.14
CA ALA A 8 -6.14 12.04 -14.71
C ALA A 8 -5.31 13.22 -14.15
N ASN A 9 -4.20 13.57 -14.79
CA ASN A 9 -3.24 14.58 -14.31
C ASN A 9 -2.85 15.58 -15.41
N PRO A 10 -3.76 16.50 -15.80
CA PRO A 10 -3.53 17.40 -16.93
C PRO A 10 -2.35 18.36 -16.73
N ASP A 11 -2.01 18.70 -15.49
CA ASP A 11 -0.93 19.64 -15.17
C ASP A 11 0.46 18.99 -15.08
N LEU A 12 0.56 17.66 -15.23
CA LEU A 12 1.83 16.92 -15.14
C LEU A 12 2.80 17.34 -16.25
N MET A 13 2.32 17.43 -17.49
CA MET A 13 3.13 17.85 -18.63
C MET A 13 3.56 19.32 -18.52
N PRO A 14 2.66 20.30 -18.25
CA PRO A 14 3.06 21.67 -17.97
C PRO A 14 4.10 21.79 -16.85
N THR A 15 3.94 21.06 -15.76
CA THR A 15 4.87 21.07 -14.62
C THR A 15 6.25 20.60 -15.05
N PHE A 16 6.33 19.49 -15.79
CA PHE A 16 7.59 19.00 -16.35
C PHE A 16 8.28 20.06 -17.22
N PHE A 17 7.55 20.68 -18.16
CA PHE A 17 8.14 21.69 -19.05
C PHE A 17 8.67 22.90 -18.29
N VAL A 18 7.94 23.39 -17.29
CA VAL A 18 8.38 24.50 -16.45
C VAL A 18 9.66 24.12 -15.69
N LEU A 19 9.69 22.98 -15.02
CA LEU A 19 10.87 22.53 -14.28
C LEU A 19 12.06 22.26 -15.21
N ALA A 20 11.83 21.68 -16.40
CA ALA A 20 12.85 21.42 -17.40
C ALA A 20 13.52 22.71 -17.88
N VAL A 21 12.73 23.78 -18.11
CA VAL A 21 13.28 25.10 -18.45
C VAL A 21 14.06 25.68 -17.28
N LEU A 22 13.50 25.66 -16.06
CA LEU A 22 14.16 26.23 -14.88
C LEU A 22 15.50 25.55 -14.59
N PHE A 23 15.53 24.22 -14.53
CA PHE A 23 16.73 23.45 -14.24
C PHE A 23 17.70 23.45 -15.41
N GLY A 24 17.23 23.37 -16.65
CA GLY A 24 18.08 23.47 -17.84
C GLY A 24 18.80 24.82 -17.90
N VAL A 25 18.09 25.93 -17.66
CA VAL A 25 18.66 27.29 -17.64
C VAL A 25 19.61 27.47 -16.46
N ALA A 26 19.25 27.00 -15.26
CA ALA A 26 20.11 27.07 -14.09
C ALA A 26 21.41 26.29 -14.32
N ALA A 27 21.31 25.05 -14.81
CA ALA A 27 22.45 24.20 -15.13
C ALA A 27 23.34 24.86 -16.18
N TRP A 28 22.76 25.41 -17.26
CA TRP A 28 23.50 26.17 -18.27
C TRP A 28 24.24 27.38 -17.70
N ARG A 29 23.59 28.16 -16.83
CA ARG A 29 24.23 29.33 -16.20
C ARG A 29 25.41 28.92 -15.33
N LEU A 30 25.27 27.83 -14.56
CA LEU A 30 26.33 27.31 -13.69
C LEU A 30 27.51 26.70 -14.48
N SER A 31 27.25 26.20 -15.70
CA SER A 31 28.26 25.55 -16.53
C SER A 31 28.99 26.47 -17.51
N ARG A 32 28.58 27.74 -17.63
CA ARG A 32 29.19 28.71 -18.56
C ARG A 32 30.72 28.67 -18.49
N GLY A 33 31.34 28.19 -19.58
CA GLY A 33 32.79 28.13 -19.77
C GLY A 33 33.52 26.91 -19.18
N ARG A 34 32.81 25.96 -18.55
CA ARG A 34 33.46 24.81 -17.86
C ARG A 34 33.17 23.45 -18.50
N THR A 35 31.98 23.24 -19.04
CA THR A 35 31.51 21.91 -19.52
C THR A 35 30.67 22.07 -20.79
N PRO A 36 30.45 21.01 -21.59
CA PRO A 36 29.57 21.08 -22.76
C PRO A 36 28.17 21.54 -22.36
N THR A 37 27.67 22.59 -23.01
CA THR A 37 26.38 23.21 -22.72
C THR A 37 25.24 22.20 -22.79
N TRP A 38 25.21 21.36 -23.83
CA TRP A 38 24.11 20.43 -24.07
C TRP A 38 24.01 19.33 -23.02
N THR A 39 25.13 18.75 -22.55
CA THR A 39 25.10 17.71 -21.51
C THR A 39 24.59 18.26 -20.19
N THR A 40 24.92 19.51 -19.90
CA THR A 40 24.50 20.15 -18.64
C THR A 40 23.03 20.54 -18.66
N VAL A 41 22.53 21.01 -19.81
CA VAL A 41 21.08 21.25 -20.00
C VAL A 41 20.31 19.93 -19.91
N LEU A 42 20.75 18.87 -20.60
CA LEU A 42 20.09 17.57 -20.55
C LEU A 42 20.11 16.96 -19.14
N PHE A 43 21.20 17.14 -18.38
CA PHE A 43 21.22 16.75 -16.97
C PHE A 43 20.13 17.48 -16.16
N GLY A 44 19.99 18.80 -16.33
CA GLY A 44 18.93 19.56 -15.69
C GLY A 44 17.52 19.11 -16.10
N VAL A 45 17.32 18.78 -17.38
CA VAL A 45 16.04 18.25 -17.88
C VAL A 45 15.75 16.85 -17.33
N SER A 46 16.75 15.98 -17.23
CA SER A 46 16.59 14.65 -16.62
C SER A 46 16.22 14.74 -15.14
N LEU A 47 16.82 15.67 -14.40
CA LEU A 47 16.45 15.93 -13.01
C LEU A 47 15.01 16.47 -12.91
N ALA A 48 14.60 17.34 -13.84
CA ALA A 48 13.22 17.82 -13.87
C ALA A 48 12.21 16.70 -14.17
N ALA A 49 12.55 15.78 -15.08
CA ALA A 49 11.73 14.61 -15.38
C ALA A 49 11.55 13.73 -14.14
N GLU A 50 12.65 13.49 -13.42
CA GLU A 50 12.65 12.68 -12.20
C GLU A 50 11.82 13.30 -11.08
N LEU A 51 12.04 14.57 -10.73
CA LEU A 51 11.25 15.23 -9.69
C LEU A 51 9.77 15.35 -10.08
N THR A 52 9.47 15.55 -11.37
CA THR A 52 8.07 15.60 -11.80
C THR A 52 7.42 14.22 -11.70
N ALA A 53 8.08 13.16 -12.17
CA ALA A 53 7.51 11.82 -12.12
C ALA A 53 7.31 11.31 -10.68
N THR A 54 8.19 11.70 -9.76
CA THR A 54 8.19 11.20 -8.38
C THR A 54 7.40 12.06 -7.42
N LEU A 55 7.43 13.39 -7.55
CA LEU A 55 6.82 14.32 -6.58
C LEU A 55 5.57 15.03 -7.09
N TYR A 56 5.09 14.71 -8.29
CA TYR A 56 3.85 15.31 -8.79
C TYR A 56 2.64 14.90 -7.93
N PRO A 57 1.81 15.86 -7.47
CA PRO A 57 0.65 15.56 -6.64
C PRO A 57 -0.41 14.76 -7.40
N THR A 58 -0.65 13.52 -7.01
CA THR A 58 -1.68 12.67 -7.66
C THR A 58 -3.07 12.82 -7.04
N GLY A 59 -3.20 13.49 -5.87
CA GLY A 59 -4.49 13.69 -5.21
C GLY A 59 -4.59 14.99 -4.42
N LYS A 60 -5.51 15.88 -4.79
CA LYS A 60 -5.73 17.19 -4.11
C LYS A 60 -6.06 17.09 -2.61
N HIS A 61 -6.52 15.93 -2.14
CA HIS A 61 -6.85 15.67 -0.74
C HIS A 61 -6.18 14.42 -0.17
N ALA A 62 -5.15 13.89 -0.84
CA ALA A 62 -4.46 12.72 -0.32
C ALA A 62 -3.68 13.12 0.95
N ALA A 63 -3.88 12.38 2.04
CA ALA A 63 -3.05 12.55 3.24
C ALA A 63 -1.62 12.06 2.97
N ALA A 64 -0.66 12.54 3.77
CA ALA A 64 0.65 11.89 3.84
C ALA A 64 0.44 10.45 4.34
N SER A 65 1.03 9.48 3.65
CA SER A 65 0.85 8.06 3.97
C SER A 65 1.59 7.68 5.24
N TYR A 66 2.74 8.31 5.52
CA TYR A 66 3.66 7.96 6.60
C TYR A 66 4.09 6.48 6.59
N VAL A 67 3.93 5.80 5.46
CA VAL A 67 4.20 4.37 5.28
C VAL A 67 5.27 4.20 4.21
N CYS A 68 6.15 3.23 4.44
CA CYS A 68 7.15 2.79 3.48
C CYS A 68 7.12 1.27 3.34
N PHE A 69 7.03 0.80 2.11
CA PHE A 69 7.04 -0.62 1.75
C PHE A 69 8.47 -1.11 1.54
N TYR A 70 8.82 -2.19 2.24
CA TYR A 70 10.11 -2.86 2.16
C TYR A 70 9.91 -4.27 1.60
N SER A 71 10.49 -4.54 0.43
CA SER A 71 10.38 -5.83 -0.26
C SER A 71 11.60 -6.70 0.01
N TYR A 72 11.39 -8.01 0.14
CA TYR A 72 12.49 -9.00 0.14
C TYR A 72 12.87 -9.48 -1.27
N ASP A 73 11.99 -9.32 -2.26
CA ASP A 73 12.25 -9.70 -3.66
C ASP A 73 12.48 -8.47 -4.52
N PHE A 74 13.72 -7.99 -4.52
CA PHE A 74 14.14 -6.89 -5.37
C PHE A 74 14.23 -7.26 -6.86
N ALA A 75 14.21 -8.55 -7.21
CA ALA A 75 14.25 -8.97 -8.61
C ALA A 75 12.89 -8.76 -9.29
N ALA A 76 11.79 -8.97 -8.55
CA ALA A 76 10.43 -8.70 -9.03
C ALA A 76 10.25 -7.25 -9.51
N ALA A 77 10.95 -6.29 -8.90
CA ALA A 77 10.92 -4.88 -9.29
C ALA A 77 11.30 -4.65 -10.77
N PHE A 78 12.13 -5.51 -11.36
CA PHE A 78 12.51 -5.40 -12.78
C PHE A 78 11.52 -6.07 -13.75
N GLY A 79 10.56 -6.84 -13.23
CA GLY A 79 9.50 -7.48 -14.01
C GLY A 79 8.30 -6.56 -14.25
N ASP A 80 8.11 -5.54 -13.41
CA ASP A 80 6.99 -4.60 -13.53
C ASP A 80 7.33 -3.38 -14.39
N GLN A 81 6.29 -2.82 -15.02
CA GLN A 81 6.41 -1.63 -15.86
C GLN A 81 6.89 -0.41 -15.06
N GLN A 82 6.49 -0.26 -13.79
CA GLN A 82 6.91 0.86 -12.95
C GLN A 82 8.43 0.84 -12.72
N GLY A 83 8.98 -0.30 -12.32
CA GLY A 83 10.41 -0.44 -12.11
C GLY A 83 11.24 -0.24 -13.38
N LEU A 84 10.75 -0.70 -14.53
CA LEU A 84 11.39 -0.40 -15.83
C LEU A 84 11.38 1.10 -16.16
N MET A 85 10.31 1.82 -15.83
CA MET A 85 10.23 3.27 -16.02
C MET A 85 11.19 4.03 -15.09
N ASN A 86 11.34 3.58 -13.85
CA ASN A 86 12.31 4.11 -12.89
C ASN A 86 13.75 3.96 -13.39
N VAL A 87 14.12 2.76 -13.88
CA VAL A 87 15.41 2.53 -14.55
C VAL A 87 15.59 3.49 -15.72
N ALA A 88 14.60 3.58 -16.61
CA ALA A 88 14.65 4.42 -17.81
C ALA A 88 14.80 5.91 -17.50
N MET A 89 14.29 6.37 -16.36
CA MET A 89 14.37 7.75 -15.90
C MET A 89 15.73 8.10 -15.28
N TYR A 90 16.31 7.17 -14.50
CA TYR A 90 17.61 7.38 -13.85
C TYR A 90 18.82 7.16 -14.79
N VAL A 91 18.67 6.39 -15.87
CA VAL A 91 19.72 6.21 -16.90
C VAL A 91 20.18 7.55 -17.50
N PRO A 92 19.32 8.41 -18.08
CA PRO A 92 19.75 9.68 -18.65
C PRO A 92 20.27 10.65 -17.57
N LEU A 93 19.73 10.59 -16.34
CA LEU A 93 20.21 11.38 -15.21
C LEU A 93 21.67 11.04 -14.86
N GLY A 94 21.98 9.75 -14.71
CA GLY A 94 23.34 9.25 -14.48
C GLY A 94 24.27 9.54 -15.66
N LEU A 95 23.79 9.32 -16.89
CA LEU A 95 24.58 9.53 -18.10
C LEU A 95 25.00 10.99 -18.27
N PHE A 96 24.03 11.90 -18.33
CA PHE A 96 24.30 13.32 -18.58
C PHE A 96 24.96 13.99 -17.38
N GLY A 97 24.66 13.56 -16.16
CA GLY A 97 25.34 14.05 -14.96
C GLY A 97 26.84 13.75 -14.98
N VAL A 98 27.28 12.56 -15.40
CA VAL A 98 28.73 12.24 -15.47
C VAL A 98 29.37 13.01 -16.61
N LEU A 99 28.71 13.09 -17.77
CA LEU A 99 29.23 13.84 -18.91
C LEU A 99 29.41 15.32 -18.59
N ALA A 100 28.49 15.89 -17.79
CA ALA A 100 28.55 17.26 -17.31
C ALA A 100 29.61 17.44 -16.21
N LEU A 101 29.54 16.66 -15.11
CA LEU A 101 30.33 16.91 -13.90
C LEU A 101 31.71 16.24 -13.89
N ARG A 102 31.90 15.21 -14.72
CA ARG A 102 33.12 14.37 -14.77
C ARG A 102 33.50 13.74 -13.44
N LYS A 103 32.50 13.45 -12.59
CA LYS A 103 32.67 12.86 -11.25
C LYS A 103 31.72 11.67 -11.07
N PRO A 104 32.07 10.47 -11.57
CA PRO A 104 31.18 9.31 -11.55
C PRO A 104 30.76 8.88 -10.14
N LEU A 105 31.65 8.89 -9.15
CA LEU A 105 31.31 8.45 -7.79
C LEU A 105 30.42 9.45 -7.08
N ALA A 106 30.73 10.74 -7.22
CA ALA A 106 29.94 11.79 -6.60
C ALA A 106 28.52 11.85 -7.19
N LEU A 107 28.37 11.62 -8.51
CA LEU A 107 27.06 11.56 -9.12
C LEU A 107 26.28 10.33 -8.68
N LEU A 108 26.91 9.15 -8.66
CA LEU A 108 26.23 7.94 -8.20
C LEU A 108 25.71 8.12 -6.76
N ALA A 109 26.55 8.62 -5.86
CA ALA A 109 26.14 8.96 -4.50
C ALA A 109 24.97 9.97 -4.47
N GLY A 110 25.01 10.98 -5.33
CA GLY A 110 23.93 11.95 -5.50
C GLY A 110 22.61 11.31 -5.96
N CYS A 111 22.65 10.40 -6.94
CA CYS A 111 21.47 9.67 -7.42
C CYS A 111 20.88 8.75 -6.35
N LEU A 112 21.73 8.05 -5.57
CA LEU A 112 21.26 7.21 -4.47
C LEU A 112 20.57 8.05 -3.39
N LEU A 113 21.18 9.17 -2.99
CA LEU A 113 20.57 10.10 -2.04
C LEU A 113 19.29 10.72 -2.58
N LEU A 114 19.26 11.11 -3.85
CA LEU A 114 18.08 11.66 -4.50
C LEU A 114 16.93 10.66 -4.44
N SER A 115 17.15 9.42 -4.90
CA SER A 115 16.17 8.34 -4.87
C SER A 115 15.63 8.09 -3.46
N ALA A 116 16.52 7.90 -2.48
CA ALA A 116 16.09 7.69 -1.09
C ALA A 116 15.33 8.89 -0.51
N THR A 117 15.71 10.10 -0.90
CA THR A 117 15.04 11.34 -0.48
C THR A 117 13.66 11.46 -1.12
N THR A 118 13.52 11.27 -2.43
CA THR A 118 12.23 11.38 -3.12
C THR A 118 11.25 10.32 -2.65
N GLU A 119 11.70 9.08 -2.44
CA GLU A 119 10.90 8.03 -1.82
C GLU A 119 10.41 8.48 -0.43
N THR A 120 11.31 8.93 0.44
CA THR A 120 10.93 9.40 1.77
C THR A 120 9.96 10.59 1.72
N LEU A 121 10.16 11.52 0.79
CA LEU A 121 9.28 12.67 0.60
C LEU A 121 7.88 12.27 0.08
N GLN A 122 7.77 11.25 -0.76
CA GLN A 122 6.47 10.74 -1.21
C GLN A 122 5.61 10.31 -0.02
N ALA A 123 6.21 9.67 0.99
CA ALA A 123 5.49 9.25 2.19
C ALA A 123 5.13 10.41 3.14
N LEU A 124 5.94 11.48 3.17
CA LEU A 124 5.81 12.58 4.12
C LEU A 124 4.99 13.78 3.61
N ILE A 125 4.98 14.05 2.31
CA ILE A 125 4.33 15.23 1.75
C ILE A 125 2.86 14.92 1.46
N PRO A 126 1.91 15.65 2.10
CA PRO A 126 0.50 15.55 1.75
C PRO A 126 0.27 15.88 0.26
N HIS A 127 -0.81 15.38 -0.31
CA HIS A 127 -1.23 15.58 -1.70
C HIS A 127 -0.45 14.79 -2.77
N ILE A 128 0.73 14.22 -2.44
CA ILE A 128 1.41 13.29 -3.36
C ILE A 128 0.59 12.01 -3.53
N GLY A 129 0.05 11.47 -2.43
CA GLY A 129 -0.81 10.29 -2.43
C GLY A 129 -0.09 8.98 -2.72
N ARG A 130 1.22 8.91 -2.43
CA ARG A 130 2.05 7.72 -2.60
C ARG A 130 2.65 7.30 -1.25
N ALA A 131 2.88 6.01 -1.08
CA ALA A 131 3.79 5.49 -0.05
C ALA A 131 5.19 5.40 -0.66
N CYS A 132 6.22 5.34 0.18
CA CYS A 132 7.56 5.05 -0.34
C CYS A 132 7.76 3.56 -0.57
N ASP A 133 8.62 3.20 -1.52
CA ASP A 133 8.85 1.80 -1.91
C ASP A 133 10.35 1.51 -2.12
N SER A 134 10.84 0.50 -1.38
CA SER A 134 12.20 0.00 -1.52
C SER A 134 12.52 -0.58 -2.92
N GLN A 135 11.52 -1.09 -3.64
CA GLN A 135 11.68 -1.58 -5.02
C GLN A 135 11.93 -0.41 -5.99
N ASP A 136 11.25 0.73 -5.79
CA ASP A 136 11.50 1.97 -6.52
C ASP A 136 12.94 2.47 -6.26
N PHE A 137 13.41 2.42 -5.00
CA PHE A 137 14.80 2.76 -4.67
C PHE A 137 15.82 1.87 -5.42
N VAL A 138 15.59 0.56 -5.48
CA VAL A 138 16.49 -0.38 -6.18
C VAL A 138 16.51 -0.15 -7.69
N THR A 139 15.35 0.02 -8.30
CA THR A 139 15.24 0.22 -9.76
C THR A 139 15.84 1.57 -10.19
N ASN A 140 15.61 2.63 -9.43
CA ASN A 140 16.29 3.93 -9.60
C ASN A 140 17.82 3.79 -9.49
N SER A 141 18.29 3.06 -8.47
CA SER A 141 19.72 2.81 -8.24
C SER A 141 20.35 2.05 -9.41
N ALA A 142 19.66 1.03 -9.93
CA ALA A 142 20.09 0.28 -11.10
C ALA A 142 20.19 1.17 -12.35
N GLY A 143 19.18 2.02 -12.58
CA GLY A 143 19.20 3.03 -13.64
C GLY A 143 20.38 3.99 -13.52
N ALA A 144 20.67 4.46 -12.30
CA ALA A 144 21.79 5.35 -12.03
C ALA A 144 23.15 4.68 -12.33
N ILE A 145 23.33 3.43 -11.88
CA ILE A 145 24.53 2.64 -12.14
C ILE A 145 24.70 2.43 -13.66
N ALA A 146 23.64 2.06 -14.37
CA ALA A 146 23.67 1.87 -15.81
C ALA A 146 24.02 3.17 -16.55
N GLY A 147 23.42 4.30 -16.18
CA GLY A 147 23.71 5.61 -16.75
C GLY A 147 25.14 6.07 -16.52
N VAL A 148 25.64 5.95 -15.28
CA VAL A 148 27.03 6.27 -14.91
C VAL A 148 28.01 5.38 -15.66
N GLY A 149 27.73 4.08 -15.74
CA GLY A 149 28.55 3.10 -16.48
C GLY A 149 28.62 3.43 -17.97
N ALA A 150 27.47 3.73 -18.59
CA ALA A 150 27.40 4.16 -19.99
C ALA A 150 28.21 5.44 -20.25
N ALA A 151 28.16 6.42 -19.34
CA ALA A 151 28.95 7.64 -19.46
C ALA A 151 30.46 7.35 -19.36
N CYS A 152 30.86 6.49 -18.42
CA CYS A 152 32.27 6.12 -18.25
C CYS A 152 32.79 5.39 -19.49
N LEU A 153 32.02 4.46 -20.04
CA LEU A 153 32.34 3.76 -21.29
C LEU A 153 32.43 4.73 -22.48
N TRP A 154 31.49 5.67 -22.60
CA TRP A 154 31.54 6.69 -23.63
C TRP A 154 32.80 7.56 -23.53
N ILE A 155 33.22 7.91 -22.32
CA ILE A 155 34.42 8.73 -22.11
C ILE A 155 35.69 7.92 -22.37
N SER A 156 35.74 6.64 -21.98
CA SER A 156 36.90 5.76 -22.23
C SER A 156 37.12 5.47 -23.72
N THR A 157 36.06 5.30 -24.51
CA THR A 157 36.17 5.13 -25.98
C THR A 157 36.76 6.35 -26.69
N ARG A 158 36.74 7.52 -26.03
CA ARG A 158 37.40 8.77 -26.51
C ARG A 158 38.84 8.90 -26.01
N GLN A 159 39.47 7.80 -25.58
CA GLN A 159 40.82 7.71 -25.01
C GLN A 159 41.03 8.63 -23.79
N ARG A 160 39.98 8.86 -23.01
CA ARG A 160 40.07 9.58 -21.73
C ARG A 160 39.56 8.65 -20.64
N PHE A 161 40.45 8.19 -19.76
CA PHE A 161 40.01 7.40 -18.61
C PHE A 161 39.52 8.34 -17.50
N LEU A 162 38.34 8.05 -16.96
CA LEU A 162 37.86 8.66 -15.72
C LEU A 162 38.25 7.74 -14.57
N ILE A 163 39.39 8.02 -13.95
CA ILE A 163 39.80 7.35 -12.71
C ILE A 163 39.33 8.24 -11.56
N PRO A 164 38.42 7.76 -10.69
CA PRO A 164 37.97 8.55 -9.55
C PRO A 164 39.16 8.91 -8.65
N THR A 165 39.27 10.18 -8.29
CA THR A 165 40.33 10.62 -7.37
C THR A 165 39.98 10.26 -5.94
N ARG A 166 40.97 10.08 -5.06
CA ARG A 166 40.72 9.90 -3.61
C ARG A 166 39.85 11.03 -3.04
N ARG A 167 40.07 12.26 -3.51
CA ARG A 167 39.27 13.42 -3.15
C ARG A 167 37.81 13.21 -3.53
N GLU A 168 37.54 12.80 -4.77
CA GLU A 168 36.18 12.49 -5.22
C GLU A 168 35.51 11.39 -4.38
N ALA A 169 36.23 10.31 -4.07
CA ALA A 169 35.70 9.25 -3.21
C ALA A 169 35.27 9.79 -1.84
N VAL A 170 36.06 10.67 -1.22
CA VAL A 170 35.69 11.34 0.04
C VAL A 170 34.45 12.22 -0.15
N TRP A 171 34.39 13.02 -1.22
CA TRP A 171 33.23 13.85 -1.54
C TRP A 171 31.97 13.06 -1.93
N ALA A 172 32.09 11.78 -2.28
CA ALA A 172 30.95 10.92 -2.54
C ALA A 172 30.48 10.23 -1.25
N VAL A 173 31.40 9.61 -0.51
CA VAL A 173 31.09 8.78 0.65
C VAL A 173 30.61 9.61 1.85
N ALA A 174 31.26 10.74 2.15
CA ALA A 174 30.89 11.55 3.31
C ALA A 174 29.45 12.09 3.27
N PRO A 175 28.99 12.75 2.18
CA PRO A 175 27.60 13.21 2.11
C PRO A 175 26.62 12.04 1.96
N LEU A 176 26.99 10.95 1.28
CA LEU A 176 26.14 9.75 1.21
C LEU A 176 25.88 9.17 2.60
N ALA A 177 26.93 8.99 3.39
CA ALA A 177 26.81 8.48 4.76
C ALA A 177 26.00 9.42 5.65
N ALA A 178 26.30 10.73 5.60
CA ALA A 178 25.56 11.73 6.38
C ALA A 178 24.07 11.79 5.99
N GLY A 179 23.78 11.78 4.68
CA GLY A 179 22.42 11.77 4.16
C GLY A 179 21.67 10.48 4.50
N ALA A 180 22.32 9.33 4.38
CA ALA A 180 21.74 8.04 4.76
C ALA A 180 21.40 7.98 6.26
N VAL A 181 22.28 8.49 7.12
CA VAL A 181 22.00 8.59 8.57
C VAL A 181 20.83 9.54 8.84
N ALA A 182 20.80 10.71 8.20
CA ALA A 182 19.69 11.66 8.37
C ALA A 182 18.35 11.07 7.90
N LEU A 183 18.32 10.43 6.73
CA LEU A 183 17.14 9.75 6.21
C LEU A 183 16.70 8.60 7.12
N ALA A 184 17.64 7.77 7.60
CA ALA A 184 17.33 6.69 8.54
C ALA A 184 16.74 7.22 9.85
N MET A 185 17.23 8.36 10.37
CA MET A 185 16.65 9.00 11.56
C MET A 185 15.23 9.51 11.29
N VAL A 186 14.99 10.15 10.14
CA VAL A 186 13.65 10.62 9.75
C VAL A 186 12.69 9.45 9.58
N GLN A 187 13.09 8.41 8.84
CA GLN A 187 12.29 7.21 8.65
C GLN A 187 11.99 6.55 9.99
N ARG A 188 12.99 6.38 10.86
CA ARG A 188 12.79 5.78 12.19
C ARG A 188 11.82 6.57 13.08
N GLY A 189 11.79 7.89 12.95
CA GLY A 189 10.99 8.77 13.81
C GLY A 189 9.56 9.02 13.34
N VAL A 190 9.30 8.92 12.03
CA VAL A 190 8.03 9.36 11.42
C VAL A 190 7.38 8.30 10.53
N ILE A 191 8.17 7.41 9.93
CA ILE A 191 7.68 6.42 8.97
C ILE A 191 7.36 5.10 9.68
N GLN A 192 6.21 4.54 9.33
CA GLN A 192 5.80 3.18 9.68
C GLN A 192 6.32 2.22 8.60
N PRO A 193 7.33 1.39 8.89
CA PRO A 193 7.81 0.40 7.93
C PRO A 193 6.76 -0.71 7.79
N GLN A 194 6.30 -0.93 6.56
CA GLN A 194 5.52 -2.10 6.18
C GLN A 194 6.40 -3.00 5.34
N TRP A 195 6.58 -4.23 5.77
CA TRP A 195 7.26 -5.23 4.96
C TRP A 195 6.24 -5.78 3.97
N GLU A 196 6.53 -5.57 2.69
CA GLU A 196 5.71 -6.07 1.60
C GLU A 196 6.15 -7.52 1.33
N ASP A 197 5.56 -8.43 2.09
CA ASP A 197 5.78 -9.87 1.99
C ASP A 197 4.46 -10.48 1.53
N THR A 198 4.35 -11.08 0.35
CA THR A 198 5.25 -11.99 -0.35
C THR A 198 5.10 -11.69 -1.83
N PRO A 199 6.16 -11.76 -2.67
CA PRO A 199 5.98 -11.63 -4.12
C PRO A 199 4.87 -12.59 -4.56
N LEU A 200 3.85 -12.03 -5.23
CA LEU A 200 2.83 -12.83 -5.89
C LEU A 200 3.52 -13.60 -7.00
N THR A 201 3.78 -14.88 -6.77
CA THR A 201 4.44 -15.72 -7.76
C THR A 201 3.39 -16.32 -8.68
N ASP A 202 3.63 -16.29 -9.99
CA ASP A 202 2.82 -17.07 -10.94
C ASP A 202 3.15 -18.58 -10.87
N SER A 203 4.17 -18.98 -10.10
CA SER A 203 4.48 -20.37 -9.85
C SER A 203 3.49 -20.95 -8.84
N HIS A 204 2.78 -21.99 -9.26
CA HIS A 204 1.84 -22.72 -8.43
C HIS A 204 1.88 -24.21 -8.77
N SER A 205 1.48 -25.06 -7.83
CA SER A 205 1.38 -26.50 -8.02
C SER A 205 0.10 -26.86 -8.79
N SER A 206 0.07 -28.06 -9.37
CA SER A 206 -1.14 -28.59 -10.00
C SER A 206 -2.30 -28.77 -9.00
N THR A 207 -2.02 -28.91 -7.71
CA THR A 207 -3.05 -28.99 -6.66
C THR A 207 -3.62 -27.61 -6.30
N GLN A 208 -2.78 -26.57 -6.26
CA GLN A 208 -3.23 -25.18 -6.13
C GLN A 208 -4.08 -24.77 -7.34
N GLU A 209 -3.67 -25.16 -8.55
CA GLU A 209 -4.44 -24.93 -9.78
C GLU A 209 -5.80 -25.65 -9.78
N ALA A 210 -5.84 -26.92 -9.35
CA ALA A 210 -7.08 -27.68 -9.24
C ALA A 210 -8.05 -27.07 -8.21
N LEU A 211 -7.52 -26.58 -7.07
CA LEU A 211 -8.29 -25.85 -6.07
C LEU A 211 -8.89 -24.56 -6.66
N ALA A 212 -8.06 -23.75 -7.32
CA ALA A 212 -8.49 -22.50 -7.94
C ALA A 212 -9.60 -22.72 -8.98
N ASN A 213 -9.46 -23.72 -9.86
CA ASN A 213 -10.48 -24.05 -10.85
C ASN A 213 -11.79 -24.52 -10.21
N ARG A 214 -11.73 -25.42 -9.24
CA ARG A 214 -12.91 -25.93 -8.53
C ARG A 214 -13.69 -24.80 -7.85
N ASP A 215 -13.00 -23.91 -7.16
CA ASP A 215 -13.63 -22.83 -6.41
C ASP A 215 -14.13 -21.71 -7.34
N ALA A 216 -13.44 -21.46 -8.46
CA ALA A 216 -13.91 -20.57 -9.52
C ALA A 216 -15.23 -21.09 -10.14
N GLU A 217 -15.30 -22.37 -10.50
CA GLU A 217 -16.53 -22.98 -11.02
C GLU A 217 -17.69 -22.89 -10.00
N ALA A 218 -17.40 -23.08 -8.72
CA ALA A 218 -18.41 -23.04 -7.68
C ALA A 218 -18.89 -21.62 -7.32
N LEU A 219 -18.04 -20.59 -7.50
CA LEU A 219 -18.39 -19.20 -7.23
C LEU A 219 -19.03 -18.49 -8.43
N PHE A 220 -18.55 -18.76 -9.65
CA PHE A 220 -18.91 -18.04 -10.87
C PHE A 220 -19.66 -18.90 -11.89
N GLY A 221 -19.61 -20.23 -11.78
CA GLY A 221 -20.31 -21.19 -12.64
C GLY A 221 -19.37 -22.08 -13.48
N VAL A 222 -19.91 -23.19 -13.99
CA VAL A 222 -19.22 -24.30 -14.71
C VAL A 222 -18.46 -23.94 -16.00
N HIS A 223 -18.50 -22.69 -16.45
CA HIS A 223 -17.78 -22.23 -17.65
C HIS A 223 -16.81 -21.07 -17.38
N THR A 224 -16.60 -20.77 -16.10
CA THR A 224 -15.69 -19.70 -15.68
C THR A 224 -14.27 -20.06 -16.03
N LYS A 225 -13.55 -19.13 -16.65
CA LYS A 225 -12.15 -19.34 -16.99
C LYS A 225 -11.28 -18.69 -15.94
N VAL A 226 -10.43 -19.49 -15.30
CA VAL A 226 -9.32 -18.95 -14.50
C VAL A 226 -8.29 -18.37 -15.46
N VAL A 227 -8.07 -17.07 -15.34
CA VAL A 227 -7.12 -16.29 -16.16
C VAL A 227 -5.74 -16.32 -15.53
N ARG A 228 -5.68 -16.28 -14.19
CA ARG A 228 -4.43 -16.23 -13.45
C ARG A 228 -4.59 -16.80 -12.06
N VAL A 229 -3.59 -17.57 -11.61
CA VAL A 229 -3.43 -18.02 -10.22
C VAL A 229 -2.08 -17.52 -9.75
N GLN A 230 -2.07 -16.80 -8.64
CA GLN A 230 -0.85 -16.31 -8.01
C GLN A 230 -0.76 -16.84 -6.59
N ASP A 231 0.43 -17.26 -6.18
CA ASP A 231 0.74 -17.73 -4.83
C ASP A 231 1.36 -16.58 -4.02
N GLN A 232 0.79 -16.33 -2.85
CA GLN A 232 1.34 -15.47 -1.82
C GLN A 232 1.74 -16.35 -0.62
N ALA A 233 3.03 -16.65 -0.49
CA ALA A 233 3.53 -17.47 0.62
C ALA A 233 3.18 -16.87 1.99
N ALA A 234 3.04 -17.75 2.99
CA ALA A 234 2.69 -17.36 4.35
C ALA A 234 3.71 -16.38 4.97
N LEU A 235 3.21 -15.40 5.73
CA LEU A 235 4.02 -14.44 6.46
C LEU A 235 3.57 -14.32 7.92
N ALA A 236 4.47 -14.63 8.85
CA ALA A 236 4.24 -14.47 10.29
C ALA A 236 2.91 -15.11 10.76
N GLN A 237 1.85 -14.32 10.94
CA GLN A 237 0.52 -14.79 11.35
C GLN A 237 -0.51 -14.82 10.19
N VAL A 238 -0.13 -14.39 9.00
CA VAL A 238 -0.94 -14.44 7.77
C VAL A 238 -0.65 -15.77 7.07
N PRO A 239 -1.68 -16.60 6.83
CA PRO A 239 -1.50 -17.86 6.12
C PRO A 239 -1.18 -17.63 4.63
N GLU A 240 -0.67 -18.66 3.96
CA GLU A 240 -0.45 -18.64 2.52
C GLU A 240 -1.78 -18.43 1.78
N LEU A 241 -1.79 -17.57 0.76
CA LEU A 241 -2.99 -17.25 -0.02
C LEU A 241 -2.76 -17.53 -1.50
N LEU A 242 -3.75 -18.13 -2.15
CA LEU A 242 -3.85 -18.15 -3.60
C LEU A 242 -4.78 -17.04 -4.06
N LEU A 243 -4.27 -16.14 -4.91
CA LEU A 243 -5.06 -15.10 -5.55
C LEU A 243 -5.47 -15.59 -6.94
N VAL A 244 -6.77 -15.72 -7.15
CA VAL A 244 -7.36 -16.27 -8.36
C VAL A 244 -8.11 -15.17 -9.11
N THR A 245 -7.69 -14.91 -10.34
CA THR A 245 -8.38 -14.01 -11.27
C THR A 245 -9.09 -14.84 -12.33
N THR A 246 -10.36 -14.54 -12.56
CA THR A 246 -11.18 -15.15 -13.61
C THR A 246 -11.55 -14.13 -14.67
N ASP A 247 -12.24 -14.57 -15.71
CA ASP A 247 -12.83 -13.69 -16.73
C ASP A 247 -14.02 -12.86 -16.23
N THR A 248 -14.56 -13.18 -15.05
CA THR A 248 -15.77 -12.59 -14.47
C THR A 248 -15.54 -11.93 -13.12
N GLY A 249 -14.42 -12.17 -12.46
CA GLY A 249 -14.08 -11.54 -11.18
C GLY A 249 -12.80 -12.09 -10.58
N SER A 250 -12.66 -11.97 -9.27
CA SER A 250 -11.49 -12.46 -8.55
C SER A 250 -11.83 -12.89 -7.13
N PHE A 251 -11.03 -13.77 -6.58
CA PHE A 251 -11.13 -14.20 -5.19
C PHE A 251 -9.76 -14.65 -4.67
N SER A 252 -9.66 -14.79 -3.35
CA SER A 252 -8.49 -15.35 -2.69
C SER A 252 -8.89 -16.45 -1.75
N VAL A 253 -8.05 -17.48 -1.67
CA VAL A 253 -8.24 -18.64 -0.80
C VAL A 253 -7.00 -18.89 0.01
N GLU A 254 -7.19 -19.29 1.25
CA GLU A 254 -6.13 -19.74 2.12
C GLU A 254 -5.63 -21.12 1.68
N TRP A 255 -4.32 -21.29 1.60
CA TRP A 255 -3.66 -22.56 1.33
C TRP A 255 -3.05 -23.14 2.61
N PRO A 256 -3.13 -24.47 2.84
CA PRO A 256 -3.82 -25.49 2.03
C PRO A 256 -5.29 -25.71 2.42
N SER A 257 -5.86 -24.86 3.28
CA SER A 257 -7.19 -25.08 3.85
C SER A 257 -8.32 -24.94 2.84
N GLY A 258 -8.10 -24.19 1.75
CA GLY A 258 -9.11 -23.85 0.74
C GLY A 258 -10.19 -22.90 1.25
N GLN A 259 -9.95 -22.23 2.38
CA GLN A 259 -10.93 -21.32 2.95
C GLN A 259 -10.91 -19.99 2.18
N LEU A 260 -12.07 -19.55 1.70
CA LEU A 260 -12.18 -18.23 1.07
C LEU A 260 -11.79 -17.13 2.06
N ASN A 261 -11.08 -16.11 1.58
CA ASN A 261 -10.72 -14.94 2.38
C ASN A 261 -11.50 -13.70 1.92
N GLN A 262 -11.36 -13.34 0.65
CA GLN A 262 -12.09 -12.24 0.03
C GLN A 262 -12.34 -12.50 -1.45
N GLY A 263 -13.30 -11.80 -2.04
CA GLY A 263 -13.53 -11.86 -3.48
C GLY A 263 -14.51 -10.81 -3.99
N THR A 264 -14.39 -10.52 -5.27
CA THR A 264 -15.26 -9.63 -6.05
C THR A 264 -15.84 -10.42 -7.21
N LEU A 265 -17.16 -10.55 -7.22
CA LEU A 265 -17.91 -11.28 -8.23
C LEU A 265 -18.53 -10.28 -9.21
N GLY A 266 -18.00 -10.23 -10.44
CA GLY A 266 -18.44 -9.26 -11.44
C GLY A 266 -19.73 -9.69 -12.11
N PHE A 267 -20.78 -8.89 -11.91
CA PHE A 267 -22.04 -8.99 -12.66
C PHE A 267 -22.34 -7.62 -13.32
N GLN A 268 -22.63 -7.61 -14.64
CA GLN A 268 -23.07 -6.42 -15.38
C GLN A 268 -24.46 -6.60 -16.02
N PRO A 269 -25.26 -5.53 -16.12
CA PRO A 269 -25.39 -4.39 -15.22
C PRO A 269 -26.37 -4.72 -14.08
N LEU A 270 -26.03 -4.28 -12.87
CA LEU A 270 -26.86 -4.47 -11.70
C LEU A 270 -28.12 -3.58 -11.78
N PRO A 271 -29.31 -4.07 -11.41
CA PRO A 271 -30.47 -3.21 -11.22
C PRO A 271 -30.12 -2.10 -10.22
N SER A 272 -30.51 -0.86 -10.49
CA SER A 272 -30.29 0.27 -9.57
C SER A 272 -31.28 0.28 -8.40
N THR A 273 -32.37 -0.47 -8.51
CA THR A 273 -33.48 -0.54 -7.56
C THR A 273 -33.92 -2.00 -7.37
N GLY A 274 -34.58 -2.30 -6.24
CA GLY A 274 -35.07 -3.64 -5.92
C GLY A 274 -34.38 -4.29 -4.72
N GLY A 275 -34.78 -5.53 -4.44
CA GLY A 275 -34.32 -6.32 -3.30
C GLY A 275 -34.81 -5.78 -1.95
N SER A 276 -35.10 -6.69 -1.02
CA SER A 276 -35.41 -6.38 0.37
C SER A 276 -34.24 -6.74 1.28
N ASP A 277 -34.19 -6.13 2.47
CA ASP A 277 -33.17 -6.45 3.48
C ASP A 277 -33.27 -7.92 3.91
N ARG A 278 -34.48 -8.51 3.85
CA ARG A 278 -34.73 -9.93 4.12
C ARG A 278 -34.13 -10.83 3.05
N GLU A 279 -34.32 -10.51 1.77
CA GLU A 279 -33.76 -11.28 0.65
C GLU A 279 -32.24 -11.21 0.66
N ALA A 280 -31.67 -10.01 0.81
CA ALA A 280 -30.23 -9.85 0.91
C ALA A 280 -29.63 -10.67 2.06
N ARG A 281 -30.27 -10.65 3.24
CA ARG A 281 -29.88 -11.49 4.36
C ARG A 281 -29.98 -12.98 4.03
N ALA A 282 -31.07 -13.42 3.43
CA ALA A 282 -31.26 -14.83 3.08
C ALA A 282 -30.19 -15.33 2.08
N THR A 283 -29.88 -14.54 1.06
CA THR A 283 -28.79 -14.82 0.12
C THR A 283 -27.45 -14.88 0.83
N ALA A 284 -27.11 -13.85 1.62
CA ALA A 284 -25.86 -13.80 2.34
C ALA A 284 -25.73 -14.97 3.34
N ASP A 285 -26.81 -15.33 4.04
CA ASP A 285 -26.82 -16.42 5.01
C ASP A 285 -26.58 -17.77 4.31
N ALA A 286 -27.14 -17.97 3.11
CA ALA A 286 -26.89 -19.16 2.32
C ALA A 286 -25.43 -19.25 1.85
N PHE A 287 -24.88 -18.13 1.39
CA PHE A 287 -23.47 -18.03 0.99
C PHE A 287 -22.54 -18.28 2.18
N ALA A 288 -22.78 -17.62 3.31
CA ALA A 288 -22.00 -17.75 4.54
C ALA A 288 -22.02 -19.18 5.09
N ARG A 289 -23.18 -19.86 5.11
CA ARG A 289 -23.24 -21.27 5.56
C ARG A 289 -22.44 -22.23 4.68
N ARG A 290 -22.37 -21.95 3.38
CA ARG A 290 -21.63 -22.79 2.43
C ARG A 290 -20.13 -22.57 2.52
N TRP A 291 -19.71 -21.32 2.50
CA TRP A 291 -18.29 -20.95 2.30
C TRP A 291 -17.57 -20.55 3.59
N PHE A 292 -18.32 -20.10 4.59
CA PHE A 292 -17.80 -19.61 5.87
C PHE A 292 -18.53 -20.26 7.06
N PRO A 293 -18.68 -21.60 7.11
CA PRO A 293 -19.50 -22.24 8.13
C PRO A 293 -19.03 -21.94 9.56
N ARG A 294 -17.71 -21.78 9.75
CA ARG A 294 -17.12 -21.41 11.05
C ARG A 294 -17.39 -19.96 11.44
N ASP A 295 -17.32 -19.03 10.49
CA ASP A 295 -17.56 -17.60 10.75
C ASP A 295 -19.05 -17.32 10.97
N ALA A 296 -19.91 -17.98 10.19
CA ALA A 296 -21.36 -17.87 10.31
C ALA A 296 -21.90 -18.48 11.61
N ALA A 297 -21.25 -19.52 12.15
CA ALA A 297 -21.68 -20.17 13.37
C ALA A 297 -21.65 -19.20 14.57
N GLY A 298 -22.80 -19.05 15.24
CA GLY A 298 -22.94 -18.17 16.42
C GLY A 298 -22.77 -16.67 16.14
N ALA A 299 -22.64 -16.26 14.87
CA ALA A 299 -22.56 -14.85 14.52
C ALA A 299 -23.95 -14.21 14.48
N THR A 300 -24.02 -12.97 14.91
CA THR A 300 -25.18 -12.11 14.68
C THR A 300 -25.01 -11.40 13.34
N SER A 301 -26.01 -11.50 12.46
CA SER A 301 -26.02 -10.78 11.19
C SER A 301 -26.85 -9.50 11.22
N LYS A 302 -26.31 -8.42 10.64
CA LYS A 302 -26.97 -7.11 10.46
C LYS A 302 -26.90 -6.69 8.99
N VAL A 303 -27.93 -6.00 8.51
CA VAL A 303 -28.02 -5.54 7.12
C VAL A 303 -27.93 -4.02 7.10
N PHE A 304 -27.05 -3.48 6.25
CA PHE A 304 -26.93 -2.04 6.02
C PHE A 304 -27.04 -1.75 4.52
N ARG A 305 -27.53 -0.55 4.19
CA ARG A 305 -27.50 -0.03 2.81
C ARG A 305 -26.22 0.76 2.62
N ILE A 306 -25.47 0.43 1.58
CA ILE A 306 -24.18 1.08 1.30
C ILE A 306 -24.40 2.52 0.83
N ASP A 307 -25.46 2.77 0.06
CA ASP A 307 -25.79 4.07 -0.50
C ASP A 307 -27.33 4.17 -0.65
N PRO A 308 -27.98 5.29 -0.28
CA PRO A 308 -29.41 5.48 -0.55
C PRO A 308 -29.79 5.41 -2.03
N THR A 309 -28.85 5.73 -2.93
CA THR A 309 -29.01 5.77 -4.39
C THR A 309 -28.64 4.46 -5.08
N LYS A 310 -27.92 3.55 -4.39
CA LYS A 310 -27.60 2.22 -4.88
C LYS A 310 -28.30 1.19 -4.01
N ALA A 311 -29.19 0.38 -4.56
CA ALA A 311 -29.94 -0.61 -3.76
C ALA A 311 -29.09 -1.81 -3.25
N ARG A 312 -27.76 -1.71 -3.22
CA ARG A 312 -26.85 -2.72 -2.67
C ARG A 312 -26.86 -2.72 -1.14
N ARG A 313 -26.68 -3.91 -0.58
CA ARG A 313 -26.71 -4.14 0.87
C ARG A 313 -25.47 -4.90 1.30
N ILE A 314 -24.91 -4.49 2.43
CA ILE A 314 -23.88 -5.25 3.12
C ILE A 314 -24.52 -5.99 4.29
N VAL A 315 -24.27 -7.29 4.37
CA VAL A 315 -24.67 -8.14 5.48
C VAL A 315 -23.42 -8.42 6.30
N GLU A 316 -23.34 -7.82 7.48
CA GLU A 316 -22.23 -7.96 8.40
C GLU A 316 -22.51 -9.10 9.38
N TYR A 317 -21.54 -10.00 9.54
CA TYR A 317 -21.54 -11.07 10.53
C TYR A 317 -20.49 -10.75 11.59
N ARG A 318 -20.94 -10.71 12.84
CA ARG A 318 -20.11 -10.38 14.00
C ARG A 318 -20.42 -11.36 15.12
N ARG A 319 -19.40 -11.85 15.81
CA ARG A 319 -19.58 -12.69 17.01
C ARG A 319 -19.34 -11.86 18.26
N TYR A 320 -20.27 -11.99 19.20
CA TYR A 320 -20.20 -11.35 20.50
C TYR A 320 -20.17 -12.40 21.57
N ARG A 321 -19.27 -12.22 22.54
CA ARG A 321 -19.20 -13.07 23.71
C ARG A 321 -20.40 -12.83 24.63
N ALA A 322 -21.06 -13.92 25.02
CA ALA A 322 -22.31 -13.84 25.79
C ALA A 322 -22.15 -13.20 27.19
N SER A 323 -20.97 -13.31 27.82
CA SER A 323 -20.74 -12.87 29.20
C SER A 323 -20.64 -11.35 29.36
N ASP A 324 -20.04 -10.66 28.38
CA ASP A 324 -19.64 -9.25 28.51
C ASP A 324 -19.91 -8.43 27.23
N GLY A 325 -20.40 -9.06 26.17
CA GLY A 325 -20.64 -8.41 24.88
C GLY A 325 -19.35 -8.06 24.13
N LEU A 326 -18.21 -8.66 24.48
CA LEU A 326 -16.96 -8.49 23.75
C LEU A 326 -17.14 -8.89 22.29
N LEU A 327 -16.83 -7.98 21.38
CA LEU A 327 -16.76 -8.27 19.95
C LEU A 327 -15.49 -9.06 19.66
N GLU A 328 -15.64 -10.34 19.30
CA GLU A 328 -14.54 -11.24 18.92
C GLU A 328 -13.83 -10.72 17.65
N PRO A 329 -12.62 -11.16 17.29
CA PRO A 329 -11.90 -10.59 16.14
C PRO A 329 -12.44 -11.01 14.77
N MET A 330 -13.20 -12.09 14.71
CA MET A 330 -13.78 -12.61 13.46
C MET A 330 -14.74 -11.59 12.83
N ARG A 331 -14.56 -11.33 11.54
CA ARG A 331 -15.44 -10.48 10.72
C ARG A 331 -15.80 -11.23 9.45
N LEU A 332 -17.05 -11.16 9.03
CA LEU A 332 -17.43 -11.54 7.67
C LEU A 332 -18.42 -10.50 7.15
N ASP A 333 -18.12 -9.94 6.00
CA ASP A 333 -18.95 -8.95 5.32
C ASP A 333 -19.28 -9.46 3.92
N ILE A 334 -20.56 -9.46 3.59
CA ILE A 334 -21.06 -9.95 2.30
C ILE A 334 -21.94 -8.87 1.67
N GLU A 335 -21.54 -8.39 0.51
CA GLU A 335 -22.31 -7.45 -0.30
C GLU A 335 -23.23 -8.19 -1.26
N VAL A 336 -24.51 -7.80 -1.26
CA VAL A 336 -25.56 -8.35 -2.09
C VAL A 336 -26.19 -7.25 -2.93
N ASP A 337 -26.35 -7.51 -4.23
CA ASP A 337 -27.02 -6.61 -5.15
C ASP A 337 -28.56 -6.64 -4.98
N PRO A 338 -29.30 -5.75 -5.66
CA PRO A 338 -30.76 -5.76 -5.66
C PRO A 338 -31.41 -7.00 -6.29
N GLY A 339 -30.69 -7.73 -7.14
CA GLY A 339 -31.12 -8.97 -7.78
C GLY A 339 -30.91 -10.21 -6.90
N GLY A 340 -30.28 -10.07 -5.74
CA GLY A 340 -29.96 -11.17 -4.84
C GLY A 340 -28.68 -11.92 -5.18
N HIS A 341 -27.75 -11.31 -5.93
CA HIS A 341 -26.43 -11.88 -6.22
C HIS A 341 -25.37 -11.35 -5.25
N ILE A 342 -24.40 -12.19 -4.90
CA ILE A 342 -23.22 -11.79 -4.14
C ILE A 342 -22.31 -10.97 -5.05
N VAL A 343 -21.95 -9.76 -4.65
CA VAL A 343 -21.06 -8.86 -5.42
C VAL A 343 -19.65 -8.89 -4.87
N GLN A 344 -19.53 -8.92 -3.55
CA GLN A 344 -18.25 -8.88 -2.88
C GLN A 344 -18.38 -9.56 -1.52
N PHE A 345 -17.29 -10.13 -1.04
CA PHE A 345 -17.19 -10.58 0.34
C PHE A 345 -15.77 -10.38 0.87
N THR A 346 -15.67 -10.22 2.18
CA THR A 346 -14.40 -10.13 2.90
C THR A 346 -14.56 -10.81 4.25
N SER A 347 -13.64 -11.70 4.59
CA SER A 347 -13.56 -12.36 5.89
C SER A 347 -12.26 -12.00 6.59
N ARG A 348 -12.34 -11.90 7.91
CA ARG A 348 -11.21 -11.97 8.82
C ARG A 348 -11.42 -13.22 9.66
N ASN A 349 -10.84 -14.33 9.22
CA ASN A 349 -10.95 -15.61 9.89
C ASN A 349 -9.90 -15.73 11.00
N VAL A 350 -10.24 -15.22 12.17
CA VAL A 350 -9.41 -15.34 13.38
C VAL A 350 -10.20 -16.12 14.42
N PRO A 351 -9.68 -17.26 14.95
CA PRO A 351 -10.33 -18.00 16.01
C PRO A 351 -10.59 -17.13 17.24
N ASP A 352 -11.69 -17.38 17.94
CA ASP A 352 -12.05 -16.64 19.15
C ASP A 352 -10.95 -16.80 20.21
N PRO A 353 -10.24 -15.73 20.57
CA PRO A 353 -9.11 -15.83 21.47
C PRO A 353 -9.58 -15.92 22.92
N ALA A 354 -8.85 -16.69 23.72
CA ALA A 354 -8.93 -16.59 25.17
C ALA A 354 -8.37 -15.22 25.59
N VAL A 355 -9.24 -14.33 26.07
CA VAL A 355 -8.83 -13.05 26.65
C VAL A 355 -9.20 -12.97 28.12
N PRO A 356 -8.44 -12.23 28.94
CA PRO A 356 -8.77 -12.06 30.35
C PRO A 356 -10.16 -11.45 30.57
N ALA A 357 -10.74 -11.67 31.74
CA ALA A 357 -12.02 -11.08 32.10
C ALA A 357 -11.95 -9.54 32.16
N VAL A 358 -12.97 -8.89 31.61
CA VAL A 358 -13.14 -7.44 31.64
C VAL A 358 -13.28 -6.96 33.09
N LYS A 359 -12.45 -6.00 33.49
CA LYS A 359 -12.47 -5.37 34.83
C LYS A 359 -12.91 -3.91 34.79
N ILE A 360 -12.68 -3.24 33.66
CA ILE A 360 -13.03 -1.84 33.46
C ILE A 360 -14.41 -1.75 32.83
N ALA A 361 -15.35 -1.16 33.56
CA ALA A 361 -16.71 -0.96 33.07
C ALA A 361 -16.76 0.12 31.98
N ARG A 362 -17.78 0.06 31.11
CA ARG A 362 -17.98 1.04 30.02
C ARG A 362 -17.90 2.49 30.51
N ALA A 363 -18.58 2.82 31.62
CA ALA A 363 -18.58 4.18 32.17
C ALA A 363 -17.17 4.66 32.59
N GLN A 364 -16.35 3.77 33.14
CA GLN A 364 -14.96 4.09 33.49
C GLN A 364 -14.11 4.31 32.23
N ALA A 365 -14.27 3.47 31.20
CA ALA A 365 -13.58 3.64 29.93
C ALA A 365 -13.95 4.98 29.25
N LEU A 366 -15.22 5.37 29.26
CA LEU A 366 -15.65 6.68 28.75
C LEU A 366 -15.02 7.84 29.52
N ALA A 367 -14.93 7.74 30.85
CA ALA A 367 -14.28 8.75 31.69
C ALA A 367 -12.76 8.86 31.41
N ILE A 368 -12.09 7.74 31.13
CA ILE A 368 -10.68 7.71 30.74
C ILE A 368 -10.52 8.37 29.35
N ALA A 369 -11.34 7.99 28.37
CA ALA A 369 -11.30 8.57 27.02
C ALA A 369 -11.52 10.08 27.03
N ALA A 370 -12.50 10.56 27.80
CA ALA A 370 -12.81 11.99 27.91
C ALA A 370 -11.69 12.81 28.56
N LYS A 371 -10.89 12.21 29.46
CA LYS A 371 -9.69 12.85 30.02
C LYS A 371 -8.58 12.97 28.98
N GLN A 372 -8.42 11.96 28.13
CA GLN A 372 -7.39 11.94 27.10
C GLN A 372 -7.71 12.91 25.96
N ASN A 373 -8.96 12.88 25.49
CA ASN A 373 -9.48 13.74 24.44
C ASN A 373 -10.83 14.32 24.90
N PRO A 374 -10.87 15.59 25.34
CA PRO A 374 -12.11 16.23 25.73
C PRO A 374 -13.06 16.38 24.52
N GLY A 375 -14.30 15.91 24.66
CA GLY A 375 -15.31 16.04 23.61
C GLY A 375 -16.48 15.07 23.79
N PRO A 376 -17.54 15.19 22.97
CA PRO A 376 -18.65 14.25 23.00
C PRO A 376 -18.20 12.89 22.45
N VAL A 377 -18.67 11.82 23.10
CA VAL A 377 -18.44 10.44 22.66
C VAL A 377 -19.37 10.13 21.49
N GLN A 378 -18.81 9.79 20.33
CA GLN A 378 -19.56 9.40 19.14
C GLN A 378 -19.88 7.90 19.15
N ALA A 379 -18.92 7.07 19.55
CA ALA A 379 -19.06 5.62 19.59
C ALA A 379 -18.22 5.02 20.72
N ALA A 380 -18.69 3.91 21.28
CA ALA A 380 -17.94 3.13 22.27
C ALA A 380 -18.36 1.66 22.24
N PHE A 381 -17.42 0.77 21.98
CA PHE A 381 -17.64 -0.67 21.91
C PHE A 381 -16.45 -1.44 22.48
N LEU A 382 -16.73 -2.62 23.01
CA LEU A 382 -15.74 -3.53 23.59
C LEU A 382 -15.34 -4.56 22.52
N LEU A 383 -14.04 -4.71 22.24
CA LEU A 383 -13.52 -5.61 21.20
C LEU A 383 -12.26 -6.36 21.64
N ALA A 384 -12.03 -7.53 21.08
CA ALA A 384 -10.77 -8.25 21.22
C ALA A 384 -9.73 -7.66 20.26
N GLN A 385 -8.63 -7.15 20.80
CA GLN A 385 -7.53 -6.55 20.05
C GLN A 385 -6.21 -7.26 20.39
N GLN A 386 -5.34 -7.40 19.41
CA GLN A 386 -4.03 -7.98 19.62
C GLN A 386 -3.02 -6.85 19.90
N GLU A 387 -2.39 -6.91 21.07
CA GLU A 387 -1.37 -5.96 21.55
C GLU A 387 -0.11 -6.74 21.88
N ASP A 388 1.03 -6.37 21.27
CA ASP A 388 2.32 -7.07 21.42
C ASP A 388 2.19 -8.60 21.21
N GLY A 389 1.40 -9.00 20.21
CA GLY A 389 1.16 -10.41 19.89
C GLY A 389 0.19 -11.13 20.84
N ARG A 390 -0.38 -10.45 21.85
CA ARG A 390 -1.31 -11.03 22.83
C ARG A 390 -2.71 -10.44 22.69
N TRP A 391 -3.72 -11.29 22.75
CA TRP A 391 -5.12 -10.85 22.72
C TRP A 391 -5.55 -10.23 24.05
N ARG A 392 -6.14 -9.05 23.98
CA ARG A 392 -6.65 -8.26 25.10
C ARG A 392 -8.08 -7.79 24.81
N PRO A 393 -8.95 -7.71 25.82
CA PRO A 393 -10.22 -7.00 25.66
C PRO A 393 -9.95 -5.50 25.76
N CYS A 394 -10.40 -4.73 24.79
CA CYS A 394 -10.18 -3.29 24.71
C CYS A 394 -11.48 -2.55 24.48
N TRP A 395 -11.64 -1.40 25.14
CA TRP A 395 -12.66 -0.42 24.81
C TRP A 395 -12.12 0.49 23.70
N ALA A 396 -12.74 0.46 22.53
CA ALA A 396 -12.54 1.49 21.51
C ALA A 396 -13.59 2.57 21.67
N VAL A 397 -13.14 3.79 21.96
CA VAL A 397 -13.98 4.96 22.18
C VAL A 397 -13.60 6.03 21.17
N THR A 398 -14.55 6.47 20.35
CA THR A 398 -14.36 7.59 19.42
C THR A 398 -14.90 8.85 20.05
N VAL A 399 -14.05 9.87 20.23
CA VAL A 399 -14.42 11.15 20.83
C VAL A 399 -14.24 12.28 19.81
N GLY A 400 -15.23 13.14 19.64
CA GLY A 400 -15.11 14.29 18.74
C GLY A 400 -16.45 14.93 18.40
N ALA A 401 -16.40 16.17 17.91
CA ALA A 401 -17.61 16.91 17.52
C ALA A 401 -18.43 16.17 16.45
N ALA A 402 -19.76 16.30 16.50
CA ALA A 402 -20.64 15.72 15.50
C ALA A 402 -20.26 16.22 14.09
N GLY A 403 -20.14 15.30 13.13
CA GLY A 403 -19.74 15.61 11.76
C GLY A 403 -18.22 15.71 11.50
N SER A 404 -17.39 15.47 12.51
CA SER A 404 -15.93 15.31 12.36
C SER A 404 -15.51 13.84 12.55
N PRO A 405 -14.39 13.38 11.93
CA PRO A 405 -13.96 11.96 11.97
C PRO A 405 -13.73 11.36 13.36
N GLY A 406 -13.70 12.18 14.42
CA GLY A 406 -13.44 11.74 15.79
C GLY A 406 -12.00 11.28 16.01
N THR A 407 -11.57 11.28 17.26
CA THR A 407 -10.27 10.75 17.69
C THR A 407 -10.52 9.43 18.40
N PRO A 408 -10.01 8.31 17.87
CA PRO A 408 -10.13 7.02 18.55
C PRO A 408 -9.20 6.98 19.76
N VAL A 409 -9.71 6.44 20.87
CA VAL A 409 -8.95 6.13 22.08
C VAL A 409 -9.23 4.66 22.40
N VAL A 410 -8.16 3.87 22.47
CA VAL A 410 -8.23 2.45 22.82
C VAL A 410 -7.77 2.29 24.27
N ILE A 411 -8.53 1.56 25.08
CA ILE A 411 -8.26 1.39 26.51
C ILE A 411 -8.30 -0.10 26.84
N ASP A 412 -7.25 -0.63 27.44
CA ASP A 412 -7.21 -2.02 27.91
C ASP A 412 -8.29 -2.20 28.99
N ALA A 413 -9.25 -3.10 28.74
CA ALA A 413 -10.42 -3.30 29.58
C ALA A 413 -10.11 -4.12 30.85
N VAL A 414 -8.86 -4.52 31.08
CA VAL A 414 -8.35 -5.18 32.28
C VAL A 414 -7.59 -4.19 33.16
N THR A 415 -6.74 -3.35 32.57
CA THR A 415 -5.83 -2.45 33.31
C THR A 415 -6.33 -1.01 33.39
N GLY A 416 -7.18 -0.58 32.45
CA GLY A 416 -7.61 0.81 32.30
C GLY A 416 -6.56 1.73 31.68
N GLN A 417 -5.44 1.17 31.20
CA GLN A 417 -4.41 1.94 30.51
C GLN A 417 -4.84 2.25 29.08
N VAL A 418 -4.53 3.46 28.62
CA VAL A 418 -4.68 3.83 27.21
C VAL A 418 -3.64 3.05 26.42
N VAL A 419 -4.12 2.28 25.45
CA VAL A 419 -3.30 1.55 24.52
C VAL A 419 -2.83 2.56 23.46
N PRO A 420 -1.50 2.72 23.26
CA PRO A 420 -1.00 3.57 22.19
C PRO A 420 -1.51 3.03 20.84
N PRO A 421 -1.64 3.87 19.80
CA PRO A 421 -1.98 3.39 18.48
C PRO A 421 -1.00 2.29 18.08
N SER A 422 -1.51 1.11 17.73
CA SER A 422 -0.72 -0.02 17.26
C SER A 422 0.17 0.43 16.10
N THR A 423 1.49 0.35 16.30
CA THR A 423 2.55 0.79 15.38
C THR A 423 2.69 -0.07 14.15
#